data_AF-A0A7C6X6B6-F1
#
_entry.id   AF-A0A7C6X6B6-F1
#
_cell.length_a   1.000
_cell.length_b   1.000
_cell.length_c   1.000
_cell.angle_alpha   90.00
_cell.angle_beta   90.00
_cell.angle_gamma   90.00
#
_symmetry.space_group_name_H-M   'P 1'
#
loop_
_entity.id
_entity.type
_entity.pdbx_description
1 polymer ?
#
loop_
_entity_poly.entity_id
_entity_poly.type
_entity_poly.pdbx_seq_one_letter_code
_entity_poly.pdbx_strand_id
1 'polypeptide(L)'
;MQQVQGINTDMASQWREESRRPGAEVGFYLVASNRELLHHVEGLMNRQGVFGVMDSSGRVHYVVDARRGSPFAARKVLSTAGRLLDRHLQEEREERQRIRETVEEILSDYAWNIQLRGYRLLFDMLLRTALDVSLLNPISKRLYPLIASDYRLKIHQIERNIRYLFDDLALRERQGVTRSRRRLLLDGERSLPVGRTIARLSREVWDRLESRGISGQNKEAASNDSPPH
;
A
#
# COMPACT_ATOMS: atom_id res chain seq x y z
N MET A 1 35.80 -50.08 -1.56
CA MET A 1 35.55 -48.74 -0.99
C MET A 1 34.71 -47.84 -1.92
N GLN A 2 33.65 -48.35 -2.58
CA GLN A 2 32.78 -47.52 -3.46
C GLN A 2 31.27 -47.59 -3.15
N GLN A 3 30.82 -48.47 -2.24
CA GLN A 3 29.39 -48.61 -1.93
C GLN A 3 28.88 -47.69 -0.80
N VAL A 4 29.76 -47.15 0.06
CA VAL A 4 29.34 -46.32 1.21
C VAL A 4 29.07 -44.86 0.82
N GLN A 5 29.62 -44.39 -0.31
CA GLN A 5 29.39 -43.02 -0.80
C GLN A 5 28.01 -42.82 -1.46
N GLY A 6 27.42 -43.85 -2.06
CA GLY A 6 26.07 -43.75 -2.66
C GLY A 6 24.95 -43.59 -1.62
N ILE A 7 25.02 -44.34 -0.52
CA ILE A 7 23.97 -44.39 0.51
C ILE A 7 23.89 -43.06 1.29
N ASN A 8 25.03 -42.43 1.60
CA ASN A 8 25.06 -41.13 2.28
C ASN A 8 24.56 -39.99 1.39
N THR A 9 24.73 -40.11 0.07
CA THR A 9 24.24 -39.13 -0.89
C THR A 9 22.71 -39.24 -1.04
N ASP A 10 22.18 -40.46 -1.09
CA ASP A 10 20.73 -40.72 -1.14
C ASP A 10 20.00 -40.32 0.14
N MET A 11 20.57 -40.56 1.33
CA MET A 11 19.97 -40.04 2.56
C MET A 11 19.96 -38.52 2.57
N ALA A 12 21.07 -37.85 2.23
CA ALA A 12 21.12 -36.38 2.19
C ALA A 12 20.19 -35.76 1.13
N SER A 13 19.77 -36.52 0.13
CA SER A 13 18.71 -36.19 -0.83
C SER A 13 17.33 -36.34 -0.19
N GLN A 14 17.06 -37.48 0.46
CA GLN A 14 15.79 -37.74 1.16
C GLN A 14 15.51 -36.73 2.27
N TRP A 15 16.51 -36.37 3.09
CA TRP A 15 16.38 -35.34 4.13
C TRP A 15 16.13 -33.93 3.54
N ARG A 16 16.66 -33.62 2.35
CA ARG A 16 16.39 -32.36 1.63
C ARG A 16 15.00 -32.34 0.97
N GLU A 17 14.49 -33.50 0.56
CA GLU A 17 13.14 -33.69 0.02
C GLU A 17 12.08 -33.56 1.13
N GLU A 18 12.32 -34.15 2.30
CA GLU A 18 11.43 -34.08 3.46
C GLU A 18 11.37 -32.69 4.08
N SER A 19 12.50 -31.97 4.11
CA SER A 19 12.56 -30.57 4.59
C SER A 19 11.89 -29.56 3.64
N ARG A 20 11.51 -29.97 2.43
CA ARG A 20 10.77 -29.16 1.44
C ARG A 20 9.27 -29.41 1.44
N ARG A 21 8.78 -30.39 2.21
CA ARG A 21 7.34 -30.60 2.38
C ARG A 21 6.83 -29.55 3.35
N PRO A 22 5.90 -28.65 2.96
CA PRO A 22 5.32 -27.71 3.90
C PRO A 22 4.68 -28.51 5.04
N GLY A 23 5.02 -28.18 6.29
CA GLY A 23 4.62 -28.90 7.52
C GLY A 23 3.11 -28.96 7.80
N ALA A 24 2.29 -28.43 6.89
CA ALA A 24 0.88 -28.69 6.78
C ALA A 24 0.47 -28.52 5.31
N GLU A 25 0.20 -29.64 4.61
CA GLU A 25 -0.61 -29.58 3.39
C GLU A 25 -2.04 -29.24 3.81
N VAL A 26 -2.45 -28.00 3.58
CA VAL A 26 -3.85 -27.61 3.76
C VAL A 26 -4.61 -28.10 2.52
N GLY A 27 -5.16 -29.31 2.63
CA GLY A 27 -6.09 -29.89 1.66
C GLY A 27 -7.53 -29.60 2.07
N PHE A 28 -8.30 -28.96 1.19
CA PHE A 28 -9.74 -28.83 1.37
C PHE A 28 -10.44 -30.01 0.68
N TYR A 29 -11.11 -30.85 1.46
CA TYR A 29 -11.92 -31.95 0.96
C TYR A 29 -13.37 -31.48 0.83
N LEU A 30 -13.82 -31.27 -0.41
CA LEU A 30 -15.20 -30.90 -0.67
C LEU A 30 -16.07 -32.16 -0.68
N VAL A 31 -16.84 -32.36 0.39
CA VAL A 31 -17.88 -33.41 0.44
C VAL A 31 -19.22 -32.72 0.24
N ALA A 32 -19.81 -32.88 -0.94
CA ALA A 32 -21.13 -32.36 -1.26
C ALA A 32 -22.05 -33.51 -1.64
N SER A 33 -23.22 -33.58 -1.01
CA SER A 33 -24.33 -34.44 -1.45
C SER A 33 -24.98 -33.92 -2.75
N ASN A 34 -24.71 -32.66 -3.10
CA ASN A 34 -25.19 -32.02 -4.31
C ASN A 34 -24.26 -32.32 -5.51
N ARG A 35 -24.71 -33.21 -6.39
CA ARG A 35 -24.04 -33.57 -7.65
C ARG A 35 -23.81 -32.38 -8.59
N GLU A 36 -24.71 -31.40 -8.62
CA GLU A 36 -24.58 -30.22 -9.48
C GLU A 36 -23.40 -29.36 -9.06
N LEU A 37 -23.15 -29.25 -7.75
CA LEU A 37 -22.06 -28.48 -7.17
C LEU A 37 -20.71 -29.14 -7.51
N LEU A 38 -20.62 -30.46 -7.38
CA LEU A 38 -19.45 -31.24 -7.80
C LEU A 38 -19.19 -31.08 -9.31
N HIS A 39 -20.23 -31.17 -10.12
CA HIS A 39 -20.13 -30.99 -11.58
C HIS A 39 -19.71 -29.56 -11.95
N HIS A 40 -20.13 -28.54 -11.20
CA HIS A 40 -19.70 -27.16 -11.41
C HIS A 40 -18.21 -26.96 -11.13
N VAL A 41 -17.72 -27.52 -10.02
CA VAL A 41 -16.30 -27.48 -9.63
C VAL A 41 -15.46 -28.25 -10.64
N GLU A 42 -15.91 -29.43 -11.06
CA GLU A 42 -15.27 -30.21 -12.12
C GLU A 42 -15.23 -29.46 -13.45
N GLY A 43 -16.33 -28.79 -13.83
CA GLY A 43 -16.37 -27.93 -15.01
C GLY A 43 -15.40 -26.74 -14.93
N LEU A 44 -15.27 -26.10 -13.76
CA LEU A 44 -14.29 -25.03 -13.54
C LEU A 44 -12.86 -25.56 -13.66
N MET A 45 -12.56 -26.73 -13.09
CA MET A 45 -11.25 -27.36 -13.21
C MET A 45 -10.91 -27.75 -14.64
N ASN A 46 -11.86 -28.35 -15.37
CA ASN A 46 -11.65 -28.74 -16.75
C ASN A 46 -11.44 -27.53 -17.67
N ARG A 47 -12.10 -26.39 -17.40
CA ARG A 47 -11.97 -25.15 -18.19
C ARG A 47 -10.73 -24.33 -17.83
N GLN A 48 -10.54 -24.06 -16.54
CA GLN A 48 -9.55 -23.10 -16.06
C GLN A 48 -8.29 -23.76 -15.51
N GLY A 49 -8.39 -24.96 -14.94
CA GLY A 49 -7.28 -25.73 -14.36
C GLY A 49 -6.69 -25.11 -13.08
N VAL A 50 -7.31 -24.06 -12.57
CA VAL A 50 -6.94 -23.36 -11.34
C VAL A 50 -8.17 -22.68 -10.74
N PHE A 51 -8.30 -22.69 -9.42
CA PHE A 51 -9.28 -21.86 -8.72
C PHE A 51 -8.72 -21.37 -7.37
N GLY A 52 -9.19 -20.22 -6.89
CA GLY A 52 -8.75 -19.61 -5.63
C GLY A 52 -9.79 -19.77 -4.53
N VAL A 53 -9.34 -20.05 -3.31
CA VAL A 53 -10.16 -20.16 -2.09
C VAL A 53 -9.63 -19.16 -1.06
N MET A 54 -10.49 -18.28 -0.55
CA MET A 54 -10.11 -17.34 0.50
C MET A 54 -10.27 -18.00 1.87
N ASP A 55 -9.25 -17.92 2.74
CA ASP A 55 -9.37 -18.36 4.13
C ASP A 55 -10.00 -17.28 5.03
N SER A 56 -10.26 -17.61 6.30
CA SER A 56 -10.83 -16.67 7.28
C SER A 56 -9.92 -15.48 7.61
N SER A 57 -8.65 -15.52 7.24
CA SER A 57 -7.72 -14.41 7.38
C SER A 57 -7.63 -13.54 6.11
N GLY A 58 -8.43 -13.85 5.08
CA GLY A 58 -8.47 -13.12 3.82
C GLY A 58 -7.39 -13.55 2.81
N ARG A 59 -6.60 -14.59 3.09
CA ARG A 59 -5.56 -15.06 2.17
C ARG A 59 -6.17 -15.96 1.11
N VAL A 60 -5.79 -15.77 -0.14
CA VAL A 60 -6.25 -16.60 -1.26
C VAL A 60 -5.28 -17.76 -1.50
N HIS A 61 -5.76 -18.98 -1.35
CA HIS A 61 -5.07 -20.23 -1.66
C HIS A 61 -5.48 -20.70 -3.06
N TYR A 62 -4.52 -20.93 -3.93
CA TYR A 62 -4.79 -21.40 -5.29
C TYR A 62 -4.60 -22.91 -5.40
N VAL A 63 -5.61 -23.60 -5.89
CA VAL A 63 -5.56 -25.04 -6.21
C VAL A 63 -5.41 -25.19 -7.71
N VAL A 64 -4.45 -26.01 -8.15
CA VAL A 64 -4.13 -26.24 -9.57
C VAL A 64 -4.40 -27.70 -9.91
N ASP A 65 -5.09 -27.93 -11.04
CA ASP A 65 -5.36 -29.28 -11.52
C ASP A 65 -4.11 -29.90 -12.16
N ALA A 66 -3.50 -30.84 -11.46
CA ALA A 66 -2.32 -31.57 -11.90
C ALA A 66 -2.62 -32.87 -12.67
N ARG A 67 -3.90 -33.27 -12.83
CA ARG A 67 -4.27 -34.53 -13.49
C ARG A 67 -3.84 -34.59 -14.96
N ARG A 68 -3.63 -33.43 -15.59
CA ARG A 68 -3.12 -33.29 -16.97
C ARG A 68 -1.59 -33.34 -17.07
N GLY A 69 -0.90 -33.60 -15.95
CA GLY A 69 0.55 -33.73 -15.87
C GLY A 69 1.26 -32.47 -15.38
N SER A 70 2.48 -32.68 -14.86
CA SER A 70 3.33 -31.64 -14.28
C SER A 70 3.57 -30.43 -15.20
N PRO A 71 3.83 -30.58 -16.52
CA PRO A 71 4.02 -29.42 -17.41
C PRO A 71 2.79 -28.51 -17.52
N PHE A 72 1.58 -29.07 -17.47
CA PHE A 72 0.34 -28.30 -17.50
C PHE A 72 0.15 -27.52 -16.20
N ALA A 73 0.33 -28.19 -15.05
CA ALA A 73 0.23 -27.56 -13.73
C ALA A 73 1.23 -26.41 -13.58
N ALA A 74 2.50 -26.62 -13.94
CA ALA A 74 3.54 -25.59 -13.87
C ALA A 74 3.19 -24.35 -14.70
N ARG A 75 2.64 -24.54 -15.92
CA ARG A 75 2.18 -23.44 -16.77
C ARG A 75 1.02 -22.66 -16.13
N LYS A 76 0.09 -23.36 -15.47
CA LYS A 76 -1.05 -22.73 -14.77
C LYS A 76 -0.61 -21.94 -13.54
N VAL A 77 0.36 -22.46 -12.78
CA VAL A 77 1.00 -21.73 -11.67
C VAL A 77 1.66 -20.45 -12.19
N LEU A 78 2.57 -20.55 -13.16
CA LEU A 78 3.32 -19.39 -13.67
C LEU A 78 2.39 -18.32 -14.27
N SER A 79 1.40 -18.72 -15.06
CA SER A 79 0.43 -17.76 -15.64
C SER A 79 -0.47 -17.11 -14.61
N THR A 80 -0.85 -17.83 -13.55
CA THR A 80 -1.68 -17.27 -12.48
C THR A 80 -0.84 -16.33 -11.61
N ALA A 81 0.35 -16.76 -11.19
CA ALA A 81 1.28 -15.92 -10.43
C ALA A 81 1.66 -14.66 -11.19
N GLY A 82 1.95 -14.76 -12.50
CA GLY A 82 2.25 -13.60 -13.35
C GLY A 82 1.11 -12.59 -13.36
N ARG A 83 -0.13 -13.03 -13.61
CA ARG A 83 -1.31 -12.14 -13.60
C ARG A 83 -1.55 -11.48 -12.24
N LEU A 84 -1.29 -12.19 -11.14
CA LEU A 84 -1.44 -11.64 -9.79
C LEU A 84 -0.37 -10.60 -9.51
N LEU A 85 0.87 -10.87 -9.91
CA LEU A 85 1.96 -9.91 -9.81
C LEU A 85 1.69 -8.66 -10.64
N ASP A 86 1.25 -8.83 -11.90
CA ASP A 86 0.91 -7.72 -12.78
C ASP A 86 -0.22 -6.87 -12.20
N ARG A 87 -1.27 -7.51 -11.66
CA ARG A 87 -2.36 -6.82 -10.98
C ARG A 87 -1.86 -6.05 -9.76
N HIS A 88 -1.06 -6.68 -8.91
CA HIS A 88 -0.54 -6.04 -7.71
C HIS A 88 0.33 -4.82 -8.05
N LEU A 89 1.24 -4.96 -9.02
CA LEU A 89 2.05 -3.85 -9.50
C LEU A 89 1.21 -2.72 -10.11
N GLN A 90 0.11 -3.07 -10.78
CA GLN A 90 -0.84 -2.10 -11.33
C GLN A 90 -1.60 -1.36 -10.21
N GLU A 91 -2.11 -2.08 -9.21
CA GLU A 91 -2.77 -1.52 -8.03
C GLU A 91 -1.83 -0.57 -7.26
N GLU A 92 -0.58 -0.96 -7.03
CA GLU A 92 0.44 -0.11 -6.40
C GLU A 92 0.72 1.17 -7.22
N ARG A 93 0.78 1.07 -8.56
CA ARG A 93 0.96 2.23 -9.43
C ARG A 93 -0.23 3.17 -9.37
N GLU A 94 -1.45 2.62 -9.42
CA GLU A 94 -2.69 3.39 -9.32
C GLU A 94 -2.83 4.06 -7.95
N GLU A 95 -2.45 3.39 -6.87
CA GLU A 95 -2.39 3.98 -5.53
C GLU A 95 -1.38 5.13 -5.47
N ARG A 96 -0.15 4.93 -5.94
CA ARG A 96 0.87 5.99 -5.98
C ARG A 96 0.42 7.18 -6.82
N GLN A 97 -0.22 6.94 -7.95
CA GLN A 97 -0.75 7.99 -8.82
C GLN A 97 -1.87 8.76 -8.12
N ARG A 98 -2.81 8.06 -7.48
CA ARG A 98 -3.90 8.68 -6.69
C ARG A 98 -3.36 9.54 -5.55
N ILE A 99 -2.36 9.06 -4.82
CA ILE A 99 -1.70 9.84 -3.75
C ILE A 99 -1.08 11.10 -4.36
N ARG A 100 -0.35 10.94 -5.47
CA ARG A 100 0.30 12.06 -6.16
C ARG A 100 -0.69 13.15 -6.57
N GLU A 101 -1.75 12.77 -7.28
CA GLU A 101 -2.80 13.68 -7.74
C GLU A 101 -3.47 14.39 -6.56
N THR A 102 -3.74 13.67 -5.47
CA THR A 102 -4.33 14.25 -4.25
C THR A 102 -3.41 15.30 -3.62
N VAL A 103 -2.10 15.04 -3.55
CA VAL A 103 -1.12 16.03 -3.06
C VAL A 103 -1.04 17.24 -3.99
N GLU A 104 -1.02 17.03 -5.31
CA GLU A 104 -1.01 18.10 -6.31
C GLU A 104 -2.24 19.00 -6.16
N GLU A 105 -3.43 18.42 -6.03
CA GLU A 105 -4.68 19.14 -5.81
C GLU A 105 -4.67 19.96 -4.51
N ILE A 106 -4.27 19.35 -3.39
CA ILE A 106 -4.24 20.04 -2.09
C ILE A 106 -3.28 21.21 -2.13
N LEU A 107 -2.09 21.03 -2.69
CA LEU A 107 -1.14 22.13 -2.81
C LEU A 107 -1.66 23.20 -3.78
N SER A 108 -2.38 22.84 -4.84
CA SER A 108 -2.96 23.79 -5.79
C SER A 108 -4.02 24.72 -5.17
N ASP A 109 -4.62 24.32 -4.04
CA ASP A 109 -5.61 25.15 -3.34
C ASP A 109 -4.98 26.38 -2.65
N TYR A 110 -3.66 26.37 -2.42
CA TYR A 110 -2.91 27.43 -1.74
C TYR A 110 -1.95 28.17 -2.69
N ALA A 111 -1.63 29.42 -2.37
CA ALA A 111 -0.80 30.28 -3.21
C ALA A 111 0.72 30.12 -3.00
N TRP A 112 1.22 28.89 -3.10
CA TRP A 112 2.65 28.60 -2.94
C TRP A 112 3.51 29.26 -4.03
N ASN A 113 4.72 29.68 -3.66
CA ASN A 113 5.75 29.97 -4.64
C ASN A 113 6.43 28.66 -5.09
N ILE A 114 5.96 28.12 -6.22
CA ILE A 114 6.43 26.84 -6.78
C ILE A 114 7.91 26.85 -7.23
N GLN A 115 8.51 28.03 -7.39
CA GLN A 115 9.92 28.17 -7.77
C GLN A 115 10.86 27.95 -6.57
N LEU A 116 10.33 28.00 -5.33
CA LEU A 116 11.13 27.75 -4.14
C LEU A 116 11.40 26.26 -3.99
N ARG A 117 12.66 25.93 -3.66
CA ARG A 117 13.08 24.55 -3.42
C ARG A 117 12.24 23.86 -2.34
N GLY A 118 11.81 24.62 -1.33
CA GLY A 118 10.91 24.13 -0.28
C GLY A 118 9.61 23.52 -0.83
N TYR A 119 9.08 24.00 -1.96
CA TYR A 119 7.85 23.46 -2.55
C TYR A 119 8.01 22.00 -2.96
N ARG A 120 9.10 21.68 -3.67
CA ARG A 120 9.42 20.29 -4.06
C ARG A 120 9.68 19.40 -2.84
N LEU A 121 10.35 19.93 -1.82
CA LEU A 121 10.59 19.19 -0.58
C LEU A 121 9.28 18.89 0.16
N LEU A 122 8.38 19.88 0.24
CA LEU A 122 7.06 19.71 0.84
C LEU A 122 6.22 18.69 0.09
N PHE A 123 6.23 18.75 -1.25
CA PHE A 123 5.55 17.78 -2.10
C PHE A 123 5.96 16.35 -1.75
N ASP A 124 7.26 16.06 -1.74
CA ASP A 124 7.76 14.73 -1.43
C ASP A 124 7.53 14.34 0.03
N MET A 125 7.58 15.30 0.96
CA MET A 125 7.18 15.08 2.35
C MET A 125 5.75 14.56 2.44
N LEU A 126 4.82 15.22 1.74
CA LEU A 126 3.40 14.84 1.74
C LEU A 126 3.18 13.47 1.11
N LEU A 127 3.87 13.14 0.00
CA LEU A 127 3.82 11.80 -0.60
C LEU A 127 4.25 10.72 0.41
N ARG A 128 5.33 10.95 1.14
CA ARG A 128 5.87 9.97 2.10
C ARG A 128 4.96 9.82 3.31
N THR A 129 4.42 10.92 3.82
CA THR A 129 3.49 10.89 4.96
C THR A 129 2.12 10.35 4.60
N ALA A 130 1.74 10.33 3.32
CA ALA A 130 0.53 9.67 2.84
C ALA A 130 0.67 8.14 2.84
N LEU A 131 1.88 7.62 2.63
CA LEU A 131 2.18 6.18 2.71
C LEU A 131 2.48 5.72 4.13
N ASP A 132 3.13 6.56 4.94
CA ASP A 132 3.49 6.24 6.32
C ASP A 132 3.32 7.47 7.23
N VAL A 133 2.20 7.51 7.96
CA VAL A 133 1.88 8.57 8.93
C VAL A 133 2.88 8.62 10.09
N SER A 134 3.54 7.51 10.42
CA SER A 134 4.49 7.44 11.54
C SER A 134 5.70 8.35 11.32
N LEU A 135 6.00 8.74 10.08
CA LEU A 135 7.06 9.67 9.74
C LEU A 135 6.86 11.07 10.36
N LEU A 136 5.64 11.42 10.76
CA LEU A 136 5.35 12.68 11.43
C LEU A 136 5.84 12.73 12.89
N ASN A 137 6.09 11.59 13.55
CA ASN A 137 6.40 11.57 14.98
C ASN A 137 7.73 10.84 15.31
N PRO A 138 8.84 11.57 15.55
CA PRO A 138 9.04 13.00 15.32
C PRO A 138 9.57 13.28 13.91
N ILE A 139 9.02 14.31 13.26
CA ILE A 139 9.40 14.79 11.91
C ILE A 139 10.92 14.92 11.75
N SER A 140 11.60 15.51 12.74
CA SER A 140 13.03 15.83 12.68
C SER A 140 13.96 14.61 12.65
N LYS A 141 13.50 13.46 13.16
CA LYS A 141 14.30 12.22 13.21
C LYS A 141 13.86 11.17 12.20
N ARG A 142 12.68 11.33 11.58
CA ARG A 142 12.11 10.34 10.64
C ARG A 142 11.98 10.92 9.24
N LEU A 143 11.11 11.92 9.07
CA LEU A 143 10.83 12.50 7.77
C LEU A 143 12.00 13.33 7.21
N TYR A 144 12.60 14.20 8.02
CA TYR A 144 13.69 15.06 7.51
C TYR A 144 14.94 14.29 7.07
N PRO A 145 15.47 13.30 7.82
CA PRO A 145 16.63 12.53 7.35
C PRO A 145 16.37 11.81 6.04
N LEU A 146 15.16 11.29 5.87
CA LEU A 146 14.74 10.55 4.69
C LEU A 146 14.70 11.48 3.46
N ILE A 147 14.03 12.65 3.56
CA ILE A 147 14.04 13.68 2.50
C ILE A 147 15.46 14.22 2.24
N ALA A 148 16.24 14.43 3.30
CA ALA A 148 17.63 14.90 3.20
C ALA A 148 18.48 13.93 2.37
N SER A 149 18.30 12.62 2.58
CA SER A 149 18.96 11.58 1.81
C SER A 149 18.61 11.65 0.33
N ASP A 150 17.32 11.73 -0.02
CA ASP A 150 16.88 11.74 -1.43
C ASP A 150 17.44 12.94 -2.20
N TYR A 151 17.53 14.10 -1.53
CA TYR A 151 17.97 15.34 -2.13
C TYR A 151 19.45 15.65 -1.95
N ARG A 152 20.20 14.75 -1.29
CA ARG A 152 21.61 14.94 -0.90
C ARG A 152 21.84 16.27 -0.17
N LEU A 153 20.95 16.57 0.77
CA LEU A 153 20.98 17.76 1.61
C LEU A 153 21.27 17.40 3.07
N LYS A 154 21.64 18.39 3.88
CA LYS A 154 21.70 18.27 5.33
C LYS A 154 20.31 18.53 5.93
N ILE A 155 20.00 17.91 7.06
CA ILE A 155 18.69 18.04 7.76
C ILE A 155 18.32 19.51 8.00
N HIS A 156 19.26 20.35 8.44
CA HIS A 156 19.00 21.79 8.66
C HIS A 156 18.69 22.54 7.35
N GLN A 157 19.17 22.07 6.20
CA GLN A 157 18.84 22.67 4.90
C GLN A 157 17.39 22.33 4.53
N ILE A 158 16.91 21.11 4.85
CA ILE A 158 15.51 20.74 4.66
C ILE A 158 14.61 21.69 5.46
N GLU A 159 14.85 21.79 6.75
CA GLU A 159 14.07 22.63 7.65
C GLU A 159 14.08 24.11 7.25
N ARG A 160 15.26 24.65 6.89
CA ARG A 160 15.39 26.03 6.38
C ARG A 160 14.57 26.27 5.10
N ASN A 161 14.64 25.37 4.13
CA ASN A 161 13.92 25.53 2.86
C ASN A 161 12.39 25.46 3.05
N ILE A 162 11.92 24.56 3.91
CA ILE A 162 10.49 24.46 4.25
C ILE A 162 10.03 25.71 5.00
N ARG A 163 10.78 26.14 6.03
CA ARG A 163 10.47 27.38 6.76
C ARG A 163 10.37 28.57 5.81
N TYR A 164 11.32 28.72 4.90
CA TYR A 164 11.31 29.83 3.94
C TYR A 164 10.09 29.80 3.02
N LEU A 165 9.67 28.63 2.52
CA LEU A 165 8.43 28.48 1.77
C LEU A 165 7.21 28.92 2.59
N PHE A 166 7.15 28.52 3.85
CA PHE A 166 6.04 28.82 4.75
C PHE A 166 5.98 30.30 5.13
N ASP A 167 7.12 30.93 5.37
CA ASP A 167 7.21 32.37 5.64
C ASP A 167 6.78 33.19 4.40
N ASP A 168 7.17 32.77 3.19
CA ASP A 168 6.72 33.39 1.93
C ASP A 168 5.20 33.26 1.75
N LEU A 169 4.62 32.07 1.97
CA LEU A 169 3.16 31.91 1.91
C LEU A 169 2.45 32.77 2.95
N ALA A 170 2.89 32.75 4.20
CA ALA A 170 2.29 33.54 5.28
C ALA A 170 2.36 35.05 5.00
N LEU A 171 3.43 35.53 4.38
CA LEU A 171 3.53 36.93 3.94
C LEU A 171 2.49 37.25 2.85
N ARG A 172 2.38 36.41 1.82
CA ARG A 172 1.42 36.59 0.72
C ARG A 172 -0.03 36.57 1.19
N GLU A 173 -0.38 35.64 2.09
CA GLU A 173 -1.72 35.54 2.66
C GLU A 173 -2.09 36.76 3.51
N ARG A 174 -1.16 37.29 4.32
CA ARG A 174 -1.39 38.53 5.10
C ARG A 174 -1.59 39.76 4.23
N GLN A 175 -0.85 39.85 3.13
CA GLN A 175 -0.98 40.97 2.20
C GLN A 175 -2.26 40.89 1.37
N GLY A 176 -3.01 39.77 1.41
CA GLY A 176 -4.22 39.57 0.61
C GLY A 176 -3.96 39.56 -0.90
N VAL A 177 -2.70 39.42 -1.32
CA VAL A 177 -2.26 39.54 -2.72
C VAL A 177 -2.74 38.35 -3.55
N THR A 178 -3.14 37.24 -2.90
CA THR A 178 -3.44 35.98 -3.56
C THR A 178 -4.94 35.67 -3.56
N ARG A 179 -5.51 35.44 -4.76
CA ARG A 179 -6.88 34.92 -4.96
C ARG A 179 -6.95 33.38 -4.79
N SER A 180 -6.18 32.83 -3.86
CA SER A 180 -6.19 31.38 -3.64
C SER A 180 -7.49 30.95 -2.94
N ARG A 181 -7.93 29.73 -3.21
CA ARG A 181 -9.19 29.18 -2.70
C ARG A 181 -9.18 28.99 -1.18
N ARG A 182 -8.00 28.81 -0.59
CA ARG A 182 -7.83 28.50 0.84
C ARG A 182 -6.67 29.28 1.44
N ARG A 183 -6.68 29.42 2.77
CA ARG A 183 -5.59 30.01 3.54
C ARG A 183 -5.09 29.02 4.59
N LEU A 184 -3.77 28.93 4.73
CA LEU A 184 -3.17 28.15 5.81
C LEU A 184 -3.02 28.96 7.09
N LEU A 185 -2.70 30.25 6.98
CA LEU A 185 -2.52 31.12 8.13
C LEU A 185 -3.85 31.32 8.84
N LEU A 186 -3.88 30.99 10.13
CA LEU A 186 -5.06 31.19 10.97
C LEU A 186 -5.16 32.65 11.42
N ASP A 187 -6.37 33.07 11.78
CA ASP A 187 -6.61 34.43 12.26
C ASP A 187 -5.75 34.72 13.51
N GLY A 188 -5.00 35.82 13.46
CA GLY A 188 -4.07 36.23 14.52
C GLY A 188 -2.68 35.57 14.45
N GLU A 189 -2.45 34.56 13.60
CA GLU A 189 -1.12 34.01 13.38
C GLU A 189 -0.27 34.93 12.49
N ARG A 190 1.04 35.01 12.79
CA ARG A 190 2.01 35.79 12.01
C ARG A 190 2.93 34.93 11.14
N SER A 191 2.95 33.63 11.38
CA SER A 191 3.80 32.67 10.69
C SER A 191 3.14 31.28 10.73
N LEU A 192 3.61 30.39 9.87
CA LEU A 192 3.16 29.01 9.78
C LEU A 192 4.17 28.09 10.49
N PRO A 193 3.87 27.55 11.68
CA PRO A 193 4.81 26.69 12.39
C PRO A 193 5.06 25.41 11.59
N VAL A 194 6.33 25.11 11.29
CA VAL A 194 6.70 24.09 10.30
C VAL A 194 6.06 22.73 10.58
N GLY A 195 6.28 22.16 11.76
CA GLY A 195 5.78 20.83 12.09
C GLY A 195 4.25 20.74 12.11
N ARG A 196 3.58 21.76 12.67
CA ARG A 196 2.11 21.85 12.70
C ARG A 196 1.55 21.94 11.29
N THR A 197 2.18 22.73 10.42
CA THR A 197 1.73 22.97 9.05
C THR A 197 1.89 21.70 8.20
N ILE A 198 3.02 21.01 8.29
CA ILE A 198 3.21 19.71 7.62
C ILE A 198 2.18 18.70 8.12
N ALA A 199 1.94 18.60 9.43
CA ALA A 199 0.97 17.66 9.99
C ALA A 199 -0.47 17.98 9.54
N ARG A 200 -0.84 19.26 9.47
CA ARG A 200 -2.16 19.71 9.00
C ARG A 200 -2.36 19.40 7.51
N LEU A 201 -1.37 19.71 6.66
CA LEU A 201 -1.41 19.38 5.24
C LEU A 201 -1.43 17.86 5.03
N SER A 202 -0.66 17.11 5.81
CA SER A 202 -0.70 15.64 5.77
C SER A 202 -2.11 15.16 6.06
N ARG A 203 -2.73 15.59 7.17
CA ARG A 203 -4.10 15.22 7.49
C ARG A 203 -5.09 15.55 6.37
N GLU A 204 -4.96 16.72 5.73
CA GLU A 204 -5.80 17.08 4.58
C GLU A 204 -5.65 16.09 3.41
N VAL A 205 -4.44 15.56 3.17
CA VAL A 205 -4.18 14.50 2.18
C VAL A 205 -4.90 13.22 2.57
N TRP A 206 -4.79 12.80 3.83
CA TRP A 206 -5.46 11.60 4.34
C TRP A 206 -6.98 11.72 4.25
N ASP A 207 -7.55 12.83 4.73
CA ASP A 207 -9.00 13.08 4.68
C ASP A 207 -9.54 13.05 3.24
N ARG A 208 -8.77 13.57 2.28
CA ARG A 208 -9.14 13.58 0.86
C ARG A 208 -9.03 12.18 0.23
N LEU A 209 -7.99 11.43 0.57
CA LEU A 209 -7.83 10.04 0.13
C LEU A 209 -8.96 9.16 0.68
N GLU A 210 -9.30 9.30 1.97
CA GLU A 210 -10.43 8.61 2.58
C GLU A 210 -11.75 8.98 1.92
N SER A 211 -12.00 10.27 1.68
CA SER A 211 -13.22 10.74 0.99
C SER A 211 -13.37 10.16 -0.42
N ARG A 212 -12.25 9.85 -1.09
CA ARG A 212 -12.21 9.17 -2.40
C ARG A 212 -12.29 7.65 -2.28
N GLY A 213 -11.88 7.10 -1.15
CA GLY A 213 -11.96 5.68 -0.79
C GLY A 213 -13.32 5.25 -0.21
N ILE A 214 -14.15 6.18 0.27
CA ILE A 214 -15.51 5.91 0.74
C ILE A 214 -16.47 5.77 -0.45
N SER A 215 -16.30 4.64 -1.13
CA SER A 215 -17.36 3.84 -1.77
C SER A 215 -16.98 2.35 -1.68
N GLY A 216 -16.39 1.95 -0.56
CA GLY A 216 -16.12 0.55 -0.24
C GLY A 216 -15.97 0.39 1.28
N GLN A 217 -16.97 -0.22 1.91
CA GLN A 217 -16.92 -0.74 3.29
C GLN A 217 -17.02 0.31 4.41
N ASN A 218 -18.24 0.82 4.67
CA ASN A 218 -18.81 0.94 6.03
C ASN A 218 -20.17 1.66 5.98
N LYS A 219 -21.24 0.87 5.79
CA LYS A 219 -22.60 1.25 6.23
C LYS A 219 -23.37 0.08 6.88
N GLU A 220 -22.67 -0.99 7.27
CA GLU A 220 -23.23 -2.12 8.04
C GLU A 220 -22.45 -2.26 9.36
N ALA A 221 -22.64 -1.30 10.26
CA ALA A 221 -22.29 -1.46 11.68
C ALA A 221 -23.16 -0.59 12.60
N ALA A 222 -24.31 -0.12 12.12
CA ALA A 222 -25.26 0.69 12.90
C ALA A 222 -26.69 0.16 12.74
N SER A 223 -26.87 -1.15 12.90
CA SER A 223 -28.20 -1.77 13.07
C SER A 223 -28.05 -3.17 13.65
N ASN A 224 -27.76 -3.25 14.95
CA ASN A 224 -28.27 -4.28 15.87
C ASN A 224 -27.47 -4.20 17.18
N ASP A 225 -27.96 -3.38 18.11
CA ASP A 225 -27.96 -3.82 19.50
C ASP A 225 -29.15 -3.18 20.22
N SER A 226 -30.25 -3.91 20.25
CA SER A 226 -31.30 -3.78 21.26
C SER A 226 -31.49 -5.19 21.80
N PRO A 227 -31.14 -5.47 23.06
CA PRO A 227 -31.40 -6.77 23.63
C PRO A 227 -32.87 -6.89 24.04
N PRO A 228 -33.49 -8.07 23.87
CA PRO A 228 -34.74 -8.39 24.52
C PRO A 228 -34.45 -8.79 25.98
N HIS A 229 -35.07 -8.06 26.92
CA HIS A 229 -35.76 -8.52 28.14
C HIS A 229 -35.78 -7.41 29.19
#